data_AF-A0A359FXM6-F1
#
_entry.id   AF-A0A359FXM6-F1
#
_cell.length_a   1.000
_cell.length_b   1.000
_cell.length_c   1.000
_cell.angle_alpha   90.00
_cell.angle_beta   90.00
_cell.angle_gamma   90.00
#
_symmetry.space_group_name_H-M   'P 1'
#
loop_
_entity.id
_entity.type
_entity.pdbx_description
1 polymer ?
#
loop_
_entity_poly.entity_id
_entity_poly.type
_entity_poly.pdbx_seq_one_letter_code
_entity_poly.pdbx_strand_id
1 'polypeptide(L)' 'KTKLTKKFINRKFYVDPNPFEIESHIPGTIISLKVKEGDSVKEGKVILILEAMKMMNKVLMPFDG' A
#
# COMPACT_ATOMS: atom_id res chain seq x y z
N LYS A 1 19.08 -32.03 22.32
CA LYS A 1 18.48 -31.49 21.09
C LYS A 1 17.84 -30.15 21.41
N THR A 2 18.30 -29.06 20.79
CA THR A 2 17.73 -27.72 20.96
C THR A 2 16.33 -27.70 20.36
N LYS A 3 15.33 -27.29 21.16
CA LYS A 3 13.95 -27.10 20.70
C LYS A 3 13.72 -25.63 20.40
N LEU A 4 13.06 -25.34 19.28
CA LEU A 4 12.69 -23.98 18.91
C LEU A 4 11.63 -23.45 19.88
N THR A 5 11.71 -22.15 20.18
CA THR A 5 10.73 -21.47 21.02
C THR A 5 9.42 -21.26 20.26
N LYS A 6 8.28 -21.19 20.97
CA LYS A 6 6.98 -20.85 20.37
C LYS A 6 7.03 -19.52 19.61
N LYS A 7 7.78 -18.53 20.11
CA LYS A 7 8.03 -17.24 19.45
C LYS A 7 8.71 -17.41 18.09
N PHE A 8 9.67 -18.32 17.97
CA PHE A 8 10.36 -18.57 16.71
C PHE A 8 9.45 -19.22 15.67
N ILE A 9 8.61 -20.16 16.10
CA ILE A 9 7.64 -20.85 15.22
C ILE A 9 6.58 -19.86 14.70
N ASN A 10 6.09 -18.97 15.58
CA ASN A 10 5.00 -18.05 15.27
C ASN A 10 5.45 -16.72 14.65
N ARG A 11 6.74 -16.54 14.33
CA ARG A 11 7.20 -15.29 13.70
C ARG A 11 6.62 -15.20 12.28
N LYS A 12 6.16 -14.02 11.88
CA LYS A 12 5.91 -13.76 10.46
C LYS A 12 7.24 -13.89 9.73
N PHE A 13 7.33 -14.82 8.79
CA PHE A 13 8.46 -14.88 7.87
C PHE A 13 8.41 -13.65 6.97
N TYR A 14 9.57 -13.03 6.73
CA TYR A 14 9.68 -11.95 5.76
C TYR A 14 9.31 -12.48 4.38
N VAL A 15 8.55 -11.67 3.63
CA VAL A 15 8.17 -11.93 2.24
C VAL A 15 8.54 -10.66 1.48
N ASP A 16 9.10 -10.82 0.28
CA ASP A 16 9.38 -9.69 -0.59
C ASP A 16 8.08 -8.93 -0.91
N PRO A 17 8.07 -7.59 -0.82
CA PRO A 17 6.87 -6.80 -1.08
C PRO A 17 6.43 -6.94 -2.53
N ASN A 18 5.13 -7.11 -2.74
CA ASN A 18 4.55 -7.22 -4.07
C ASN A 18 4.59 -5.86 -4.78
N PRO A 19 5.22 -5.72 -5.96
CA PRO A 19 5.31 -4.44 -6.66
C PRO A 19 3.95 -3.91 -7.16
N PHE A 20 2.92 -4.76 -7.23
CA PHE A 20 1.58 -4.38 -7.65
C PHE A 20 0.67 -3.92 -6.50
N GLU A 21 1.15 -3.98 -5.26
CA GLU A 21 0.41 -3.52 -4.08
C GLU A 21 0.95 -2.16 -3.62
N ILE A 22 0.04 -1.20 -3.42
CA ILE A 22 0.37 0.12 -2.89
C ILE A 22 -0.07 0.16 -1.44
N GLU A 23 0.90 0.07 -0.52
CA GLU A 23 0.67 0.20 0.92
C GLU A 23 0.83 1.66 1.36
N SER A 24 0.05 2.07 2.37
CA SER A 24 0.21 3.42 2.93
C SER A 24 1.34 3.45 3.94
N HIS A 25 2.31 4.34 3.74
CA HIS A 25 3.40 4.59 4.68
C HIS A 25 3.01 5.50 5.87
N ILE A 26 1.87 6.20 5.76
CA ILE A 26 1.39 7.14 6.77
C ILE A 26 -0.09 6.86 7.09
N PRO A 27 -0.49 6.94 8.37
CA PRO A 27 -1.90 6.83 8.73
C PRO A 27 -2.65 8.08 8.25
N GLY A 28 -3.89 7.89 7.81
CA GLY A 28 -4.73 8.97 7.30
C GLY A 28 -6.11 8.47 6.86
N THR A 29 -6.87 9.36 6.23
CA THR A 29 -8.23 9.11 5.74
C THR A 29 -8.28 9.28 4.23
N ILE A 30 -8.93 8.35 3.53
CA ILE A 30 -9.18 8.49 2.09
C ILE A 30 -10.32 9.48 1.89
N ILE A 31 -10.06 10.61 1.24
CA ILE A 31 -11.07 11.65 0.98
C ILE A 31 -11.73 11.45 -0.39
N SER A 32 -10.98 11.00 -1.38
CA SER A 32 -11.50 10.82 -2.73
C SER A 32 -10.79 9.69 -3.47
N LEU A 33 -11.57 8.86 -4.14
CA LEU A 33 -11.13 7.84 -5.09
C LEU A 33 -11.46 8.31 -6.51
N LYS A 34 -10.45 8.35 -7.38
CA LYS A 34 -10.55 8.86 -8.76
C LYS A 34 -10.56 7.77 -9.83
N VAL A 35 -10.53 6.52 -9.42
CA VAL A 35 -10.52 5.34 -10.31
C VAL A 35 -11.56 4.33 -9.83
N LYS A 36 -11.94 3.43 -10.73
CA LYS A 36 -12.78 2.28 -10.42
C LYS A 36 -12.05 0.98 -10.78
N GLU A 37 -12.57 -0.13 -10.25
CA GLU A 37 -12.08 -1.46 -10.62
C GLU A 37 -12.22 -1.67 -12.14
N GLY A 38 -11.14 -2.10 -12.79
CA GLY A 38 -11.08 -2.32 -14.24
C GLY A 38 -10.77 -1.10 -15.10
N ASP A 39 -10.58 0.09 -14.52
CA ASP A 39 -10.10 1.26 -15.26
C ASP A 39 -8.61 1.09 -15.65
N SER A 40 -8.28 1.36 -16.91
CA SER A 40 -6.89 1.59 -17.31
C SER A 40 -6.43 3.01 -16.97
N VAL A 41 -5.28 3.09 -16.31
CA VAL A 41 -4.60 4.30 -15.85
C VAL A 41 -3.18 4.37 -16.40
N LYS A 42 -2.66 5.59 -16.50
CA LYS A 42 -1.28 5.84 -16.91
C LYS A 42 -0.43 6.18 -15.70
N GLU A 43 0.87 5.95 -15.83
CA GLU A 43 1.86 6.42 -14.87
C GLU A 43 1.66 7.92 -14.57
N GLY A 44 1.76 8.28 -13.30
CA GLY A 44 1.58 9.65 -12.83
C GLY A 44 0.12 10.11 -12.71
N LYS A 45 -0.87 9.30 -13.12
CA LYS A 45 -2.29 9.62 -12.89
C LYS A 45 -2.62 9.54 -11.40
N VAL A 46 -3.41 10.50 -10.90
CA VAL A 46 -3.87 10.50 -9.51
C VAL A 46 -4.96 9.44 -9.33
N ILE A 47 -4.70 8.47 -8.46
CA ILE A 47 -5.61 7.36 -8.16
C ILE A 47 -6.55 7.74 -7.01
N LEU A 48 -5.99 8.30 -5.94
CA LEU A 48 -6.74 8.70 -4.75
C LEU A 48 -6.07 9.88 -4.04
N ILE A 49 -6.84 10.50 -3.14
CA ILE A 49 -6.38 11.57 -2.26
C ILE A 49 -6.46 11.10 -0.82
N LEU A 50 -5.30 11.01 -0.17
CA LEU A 50 -5.13 10.68 1.24
C LEU A 50 -4.97 11.96 2.04
N GLU A 51 -5.80 12.17 3.04
CA GLU A 51 -5.62 13.22 4.02
C GLU A 51 -4.90 12.67 5.25
N ALA A 52 -3.78 13.29 5.59
CA ALA A 52 -3.00 12.95 6.77
C ALA A 52 -2.63 14.25 7.48
N MET A 53 -3.05 14.38 8.74
CA MET A 53 -2.75 15.55 9.59
C MET A 53 -3.07 16.90 8.91
N LYS A 54 -4.26 17.04 8.31
CA LYS A 54 -4.73 18.24 7.58
C LYS A 54 -4.00 18.54 6.27
N MET A 55 -3.12 17.65 5.80
CA MET A 55 -2.48 17.75 4.49
C MET A 55 -3.06 16.75 3.51
N MET A 56 -3.25 17.18 2.26
CA MET A 56 -3.77 16.34 1.18
C MET A 56 -2.62 15.79 0.33
N ASN A 57 -2.42 14.48 0.39
CA ASN A 57 -1.44 13.75 -0.39
C ASN A 57 -2.12 13.08 -1.59
N LYS A 58 -1.57 13.31 -2.77
CA LYS A 58 -2.02 12.67 -4.01
C LYS A 58 -1.24 11.37 -4.17
N VAL A 59 -1.96 10.24 -4.23
CA VAL A 59 -1.35 8.96 -4.58
C VAL A 59 -1.39 8.81 -6.10
N LEU A 60 -0.21 8.68 -6.69
CA LEU A 60 -0.01 8.58 -8.13
C LEU A 60 0.21 7.13 -8.53
N MET A 61 -0.16 6.80 -9.77
CA MET A 61 0.11 5.50 -10.35
C MET A 61 1.61 5.36 -10.68
N PRO A 62 2.29 4.30 -10.19
CA PRO A 62 3.73 4.13 -10.39
C PRO A 62 4.11 3.52 -11.75
N PHE A 63 3.15 2.98 -12.51
CA PHE A 63 3.37 2.38 -13.83
C PHE A 63 2.08 2.47 -14.67
N ASP A 64 2.17 2.19 -15.97
CA ASP A 64 1.00 2.10 -16.85
C ASP A 64 0.22 0.79 -16.62
N GLY A 65 -1.12 0.85 -16.58
CA GLY A 65 -2.00 -0.31 -16.41
C GLY A 65 -3.48 0.06 -16.35
#